data_AF-A0A9N7Y6K8-F1
#
_entry.id   AF-A0A9N7Y6K8-F1
#
_cell.length_a   1.000
_cell.length_b   1.000
_cell.length_c   1.000
_cell.angle_alpha   90.00
_cell.angle_beta   90.00
_cell.angle_gamma   90.00
#
_symmetry.space_group_name_H-M   'P 1'
#
loop_
_entity.id
_entity.type
_entity.pdbx_description
1 polymer ?
#
loop_
_entity_poly.entity_id
_entity_poly.type
_entity_poly.pdbx_seq_one_letter_code
_entity_poly.pdbx_strand_id
1 'polypeptide(L)'
;MVERWPALFTERQVFAEFNRIASKNLEGDFFEALDQYTPRFIEIFRTKKGTVGRKLSELMQHMSWMTSDVTVLRSVVLKGIPILLGDDSSEFFKTCSDTARDEALECITVGVLTVVSEDSPHEGPSSVDLQPISTTIILEGGIVI
;
A
#
# COMPACT_ATOMS: atom_id res chain seq x y z
N MET A 1 -7.00 -24.87 -17.60
CA MET A 1 -7.45 -23.62 -16.95
C MET A 1 -7.65 -23.97 -15.49
N VAL A 2 -6.80 -23.48 -14.59
CA VAL A 2 -7.01 -23.70 -13.15
C VAL A 2 -8.24 -22.89 -12.78
N GLU A 3 -9.26 -23.51 -12.21
CA GLU A 3 -10.42 -22.78 -11.70
C GLU A 3 -9.93 -21.77 -10.65
N ARG A 4 -10.31 -20.49 -10.82
CA ARG A 4 -9.97 -19.43 -9.88
C ARG A 4 -10.33 -19.88 -8.47
N TRP A 5 -9.49 -19.59 -7.48
CA TRP A 5 -9.80 -19.96 -6.10
C TRP A 5 -11.13 -19.30 -5.70
N PRO A 6 -12.16 -20.06 -5.33
CA PRO A 6 -13.54 -19.55 -5.29
C PRO A 6 -13.83 -18.51 -4.20
N ALA A 7 -12.83 -18.12 -3.40
CA ALA A 7 -13.02 -17.43 -2.13
C ALA A 7 -12.12 -16.19 -1.91
N LEU A 8 -11.64 -15.52 -2.97
CA LEU A 8 -10.76 -14.35 -2.81
C LEU A 8 -11.20 -13.12 -3.64
N PHE A 9 -12.48 -13.01 -3.97
CA PHE A 9 -12.99 -11.91 -4.81
C PHE A 9 -13.44 -10.68 -4.02
N THR A 10 -13.54 -10.79 -2.69
CA THR A 10 -13.89 -9.66 -1.82
C THR A 10 -13.04 -9.69 -0.56
N GLU A 11 -12.79 -8.52 0.04
CA GLU A 11 -12.12 -8.38 1.33
C GLU A 11 -12.63 -9.37 2.39
N ARG A 12 -13.96 -9.46 2.56
CA ARG A 12 -14.60 -10.35 3.54
C ARG A 12 -14.27 -11.82 3.30
N GLN A 13 -14.18 -12.24 2.04
CA GLN A 13 -13.84 -13.62 1.71
C GLN A 13 -12.36 -13.90 1.97
N VAL A 14 -11.47 -12.93 1.69
CA VAL A 14 -10.05 -13.02 2.06
C VAL A 14 -9.89 -13.21 3.56
N PHE A 15 -10.58 -12.39 4.37
CA PHE A 15 -10.54 -12.51 5.83
C PHE A 15 -11.12 -13.84 6.33
N ALA A 16 -12.23 -14.29 5.77
CA ALA A 16 -12.86 -15.56 6.14
C ALA A 16 -11.95 -16.76 5.81
N GLU A 17 -11.34 -16.80 4.64
CA GLU A 17 -10.43 -17.89 4.25
C GLU A 17 -9.14 -17.87 5.06
N PHE A 18 -8.56 -16.69 5.30
CA PHE A 18 -7.40 -16.58 6.18
C PHE A 18 -7.72 -17.08 7.58
N ASN A 19 -8.89 -16.70 8.14
CA ASN A 19 -9.32 -17.20 9.43
C ASN A 19 -9.54 -18.72 9.41
N ARG A 20 -10.17 -19.27 8.36
CA ARG A 20 -10.41 -20.71 8.22
C ARG A 20 -9.10 -21.52 8.20
N ILE A 21 -8.07 -21.01 7.53
CA ILE A 21 -6.78 -21.70 7.36
C ILE A 21 -5.86 -21.48 8.57
N ALA A 22 -5.72 -20.23 9.01
CA ALA A 22 -4.74 -19.84 10.04
C ALA A 22 -5.34 -19.75 11.45
N SER A 23 -6.66 -19.82 11.61
CA SER A 23 -7.38 -19.60 12.87
C SER A 23 -7.04 -18.26 13.53
N LYS A 24 -6.81 -17.22 12.72
CA LYS A 24 -6.41 -15.87 13.13
C LYS A 24 -7.30 -14.79 12.54
N ASN A 25 -7.42 -13.65 13.23
CA ASN A 25 -8.12 -12.49 12.69
C ASN A 25 -7.09 -11.68 11.88
N LEU A 26 -7.11 -11.81 10.55
CA LEU A 26 -6.11 -11.15 9.70
C LEU A 26 -6.06 -9.64 9.96
N GLU A 27 -7.20 -8.98 9.87
CA GLU A 27 -7.30 -7.52 9.99
C GLU A 27 -6.88 -7.05 11.38
N GLY A 28 -7.46 -7.65 12.43
CA GLY A 28 -7.20 -7.30 13.81
C GLY A 28 -5.75 -7.53 14.21
N ASP A 29 -5.24 -8.75 13.99
CA ASP A 29 -3.88 -9.14 14.39
C ASP A 29 -2.84 -8.32 13.61
N PHE A 30 -3.09 -8.06 12.32
CA PHE A 30 -2.19 -7.28 11.47
C PHE A 30 -2.11 -5.82 11.91
N PHE A 31 -3.25 -5.15 12.10
CA PHE A 31 -3.26 -3.75 12.49
C PHE A 31 -2.79 -3.54 13.92
N GLU A 32 -3.10 -4.46 14.84
CA GLU A 32 -2.57 -4.42 16.20
C GLU A 32 -1.04 -4.50 16.20
N ALA A 33 -0.47 -5.46 15.47
CA ALA A 33 0.98 -5.59 15.35
C ALA A 33 1.60 -4.37 14.64
N LEU A 34 0.98 -3.89 13.56
CA LEU A 34 1.47 -2.73 12.82
C LEU A 34 1.50 -1.48 13.70
N ASP A 35 0.45 -1.23 14.48
CA ASP A 35 0.38 -0.11 15.41
C ASP A 35 1.42 -0.24 16.53
N GLN A 36 1.59 -1.45 17.08
CA GLN A 36 2.60 -1.73 18.10
C GLN A 36 4.02 -1.37 17.61
N TYR A 37 4.36 -1.72 16.37
CA TYR A 37 5.70 -1.50 15.83
C TYR A 37 5.89 -0.16 15.11
N THR A 38 4.82 0.56 14.80
CA THR A 38 4.85 1.84 14.08
C THR A 38 5.86 2.83 14.68
N PRO A 39 5.88 3.10 16.00
CA PRO A 39 6.86 4.04 16.58
C PRO A 39 8.32 3.66 16.26
N ARG A 40 8.62 2.36 16.26
CA ARG A 40 9.97 1.85 15.97
C ARG A 40 10.33 1.97 14.50
N PHE A 41 9.40 1.71 13.58
CA PHE A 41 9.62 1.93 12.15
C PHE A 41 9.88 3.40 11.84
N ILE A 42 9.11 4.31 12.43
CA ILE A 42 9.30 5.75 12.28
C ILE A 42 10.70 6.18 12.77
N GLU A 43 11.15 5.67 13.92
CA GLU A 43 12.51 5.91 14.39
C GLU A 43 13.57 5.41 13.38
N ILE A 44 13.43 4.16 12.91
CA ILE A 44 14.34 3.57 11.93
C ILE A 44 14.39 4.44 10.66
N PHE A 45 13.24 4.85 10.13
CA PHE A 45 13.17 5.67 8.92
C PHE A 45 13.94 7.00 9.07
N ARG A 46 13.82 7.66 10.23
CA ARG A 46 14.54 8.91 10.53
C ARG A 46 16.05 8.75 10.66
N THR A 47 16.52 7.57 11.07
CA THR A 47 17.96 7.31 11.24
C THR A 47 18.66 6.91 9.94
N LYS A 48 17.91 6.48 8.92
CA LYS A 48 18.49 6.08 7.64
C LYS A 48 19.07 7.28 6.89
N LYS A 49 20.18 7.04 6.19
CA LYS A 49 20.92 8.05 5.41
C LYS A 49 21.08 7.59 3.96
N GLY A 50 21.69 8.44 3.13
CA GLY A 50 21.91 8.17 1.71
C GLY A 50 20.61 8.19 0.91
N THR A 51 20.59 7.48 -0.23
CA THR A 51 19.43 7.43 -1.14
C THR A 51 18.18 6.90 -0.45
N VAL A 52 18.31 5.82 0.33
CA VAL A 52 17.19 5.23 1.10
C VAL A 52 16.66 6.24 2.13
N GLY A 53 17.54 6.87 2.90
CA GLY A 53 17.15 7.88 3.89
C GLY A 53 16.44 9.09 3.27
N ARG A 54 16.86 9.50 2.06
CA ARG A 54 16.20 10.59 1.32
C ARG A 54 14.76 10.22 0.94
N LYS A 55 14.56 9.06 0.31
CA LYS A 55 13.22 8.56 -0.08
C LYS A 55 12.30 8.40 1.13
N LEU A 56 12.81 7.87 2.24
CA LEU A 56 12.05 7.75 3.49
C LEU A 56 11.72 9.13 4.10
N SER A 57 12.62 10.09 4.00
CA SER A 57 12.36 11.45 4.47
C SER A 57 11.31 12.16 3.62
N GLU A 58 11.33 11.99 2.30
CA GLU A 58 10.30 12.49 1.38
C GLU A 58 8.93 11.88 1.73
N LEU A 59 8.85 10.56 1.87
CA LEU A 59 7.64 9.85 2.31
C LEU A 59 7.09 10.41 3.64
N MET A 60 7.97 10.69 4.60
CA MET A 60 7.59 11.22 5.91
C MET A 60 7.26 12.71 5.91
N GLN A 61 7.72 13.50 4.93
CA GLN A 61 7.38 14.94 4.85
C GLN A 61 5.89 15.15 4.59
N HIS A 62 5.26 14.28 3.79
CA HIS A 62 3.82 14.29 3.57
C HIS A 62 3.00 14.02 4.84
N MET A 63 3.63 13.47 5.90
CA MET A 63 3.00 13.23 7.20
C MET A 63 2.82 14.51 8.03
N SER A 64 3.62 15.56 7.80
CA SER A 64 3.64 16.74 8.68
C SER A 64 2.45 17.68 8.51
N TRP A 65 1.52 17.38 7.60
CA TRP A 65 0.40 18.27 7.27
C TRP A 65 -0.91 17.94 8.01
N MET A 66 -1.12 16.69 8.47
CA MET A 66 -2.44 16.28 9.00
C MET A 66 -2.31 15.24 10.13
N THR A 67 -2.50 15.68 11.37
CA THR A 67 -3.05 14.91 12.53
C THR A 67 -2.40 13.57 12.94
N SER A 68 -2.65 13.15 14.18
CA SER A 68 -2.32 11.81 14.71
C SER A 68 -3.21 10.70 14.13
N ASP A 69 -3.49 10.73 12.82
CA ASP A 69 -4.35 9.73 12.17
C ASP A 69 -3.60 8.40 12.04
N VAL A 70 -4.16 7.35 12.65
CA VAL A 70 -3.57 6.00 12.65
C VAL A 70 -3.47 5.42 11.24
N THR A 71 -4.39 5.76 10.34
CA THR A 71 -4.40 5.29 8.95
C THR A 71 -3.25 5.89 8.16
N VAL A 72 -2.94 7.17 8.39
CA VAL A 72 -1.79 7.85 7.77
C VAL A 72 -0.49 7.22 8.26
N LEU A 73 -0.36 7.01 9.56
CA LEU A 73 0.78 6.33 10.18
C LEU A 73 1.01 4.93 9.60
N ARG A 74 -0.04 4.10 9.54
CA ARG A 74 0.00 2.76 8.95
C ARG A 74 0.43 2.82 7.49
N SER A 75 -0.12 3.76 6.71
CA SER A 75 0.21 3.93 5.29
C SER A 75 1.68 4.29 5.07
N VAL A 76 2.24 5.20 5.88
CA VAL A 76 3.65 5.56 5.85
C VAL A 76 4.54 4.36 6.17
N VAL A 77 4.20 3.59 7.20
CA VAL A 77 4.98 2.38 7.57
C VAL A 77 4.94 1.36 6.43
N LEU A 78 3.76 1.04 5.89
CA LEU A 78 3.61 0.05 4.83
C LEU A 78 4.35 0.44 3.55
N LYS A 79 4.30 1.71 3.15
CA LYS A 79 5.04 2.20 1.97
C LYS A 79 6.53 2.38 2.25
N GLY A 80 6.93 2.58 3.50
CA GLY A 80 8.33 2.75 3.88
C GLY A 80 9.11 1.43 4.01
N ILE A 81 8.45 0.31 4.34
CA ILE A 81 9.12 -1.00 4.50
C ILE A 81 9.89 -1.43 3.23
N PRO A 82 9.30 -1.42 2.01
CA PRO A 82 10.05 -1.79 0.81
C PRO A 82 11.24 -0.88 0.55
N ILE A 83 11.08 0.44 0.76
CA ILE A 83 12.17 1.41 0.62
C ILE A 83 13.31 1.10 1.59
N LEU A 84 12.97 0.75 2.84
CA LEU A 84 13.91 0.39 3.89
C LEU A 84 14.71 -0.88 3.54
N LEU A 85 14.04 -1.88 2.96
CA LEU A 85 14.63 -3.16 2.55
C LEU A 85 15.41 -3.06 1.23
N GLY A 86 15.17 -2.02 0.45
CA GLY A 86 15.75 -1.86 -0.89
C GLY A 86 15.01 -2.67 -1.96
N ASP A 87 13.78 -3.09 -1.67
CA ASP A 87 12.95 -3.85 -2.59
C ASP A 87 12.38 -2.94 -3.68
N ASP A 88 12.24 -3.48 -4.89
CA ASP A 88 11.49 -2.81 -5.95
C ASP A 88 9.99 -3.03 -5.74
N SER A 89 9.38 -2.05 -5.08
CA SER A 89 7.95 -2.08 -4.78
C SER A 89 7.09 -1.74 -6.00
N SER A 90 7.67 -1.33 -7.13
CA SER A 90 6.93 -0.91 -8.32
C SER A 90 6.19 -2.05 -9.00
N GLU A 91 6.56 -3.30 -8.74
CA GLU A 91 5.82 -4.47 -9.23
C GLU A 91 4.47 -4.63 -8.52
N PHE A 92 4.38 -4.24 -7.25
CA PHE A 92 3.20 -4.45 -6.42
C PHE A 92 2.39 -3.18 -6.16
N PHE A 93 3.03 -2.03 -5.94
CA PHE A 93 2.35 -0.75 -5.79
C PHE A 93 2.36 -0.01 -7.12
N LYS A 94 1.19 0.16 -7.72
CA LYS A 94 1.00 0.85 -9.00
C LYS A 94 0.25 2.14 -8.76
N THR A 95 0.62 3.19 -9.48
CA THR A 95 -0.08 4.48 -9.44
C THR A 95 -0.48 4.87 -10.86
N CYS A 96 -1.73 5.27 -11.06
CA CYS A 96 -2.22 5.78 -12.35
C CYS A 96 -3.10 7.02 -12.16
N SER A 97 -3.30 7.79 -13.23
CA SER A 97 -4.34 8.81 -13.26
C SER A 97 -5.72 8.17 -13.36
N ASP A 98 -6.76 8.92 -13.02
CA ASP A 98 -8.16 8.47 -13.17
C ASP A 98 -8.51 8.12 -14.62
N THR A 99 -7.94 8.83 -15.59
CA THR A 99 -8.11 8.59 -17.04
C THR A 99 -7.46 7.30 -17.53
N ALA A 100 -6.36 6.88 -16.92
CA ALA A 100 -5.58 5.70 -17.30
C ALA A 100 -5.93 4.45 -16.48
N ARG A 101 -6.96 4.52 -15.62
CA ARG A 101 -7.30 3.46 -14.66
C ARG A 101 -7.61 2.13 -15.34
N ASP A 102 -8.43 2.14 -16.38
CA ASP A 102 -8.90 0.90 -17.03
C ASP A 102 -7.75 0.19 -17.76
N GLU A 103 -6.87 0.94 -18.43
CA GLU A 103 -5.64 0.41 -19.05
C GLU A 103 -4.67 -0.16 -18.02
N ALA A 104 -4.53 0.50 -16.86
CA ALA A 104 -3.71 0.01 -15.76
C ALA A 104 -4.24 -1.31 -15.18
N LEU A 105 -5.56 -1.45 -15.04
CA LEU A 105 -6.21 -2.67 -14.53
C LEU A 105 -5.92 -3.89 -15.41
N GLU A 106 -5.91 -3.72 -16.73
CA GLU A 106 -5.62 -4.81 -17.67
C GLU A 106 -4.18 -5.34 -17.56
N CYS A 107 -3.25 -4.51 -17.08
CA CYS A 107 -1.84 -4.85 -16.99
C CYS A 107 -1.43 -5.45 -15.64
N ILE A 108 -2.30 -5.41 -14.62
CA ILE A 108 -1.95 -5.82 -13.25
C ILE A 108 -2.54 -7.20 -12.97
N THR A 109 -1.65 -8.19 -12.80
CA THR A 109 -2.08 -9.53 -12.38
C THR A 109 -2.31 -9.58 -10.86
N VAL A 110 -1.41 -9.01 -10.07
CA VAL A 110 -1.52 -8.89 -8.62
C VAL A 110 -0.89 -7.57 -8.18
N GLY A 111 -1.59 -6.76 -7.39
CA GLY A 111 -1.01 -5.52 -6.86
C GLY A 111 -2.02 -4.62 -6.17
N VAL A 112 -1.51 -3.53 -5.59
CA VAL A 112 -2.26 -2.42 -5.03
C VAL A 112 -2.19 -1.26 -6.01
N LEU A 113 -3.33 -0.91 -6.62
CA LEU A 113 -3.45 0.23 -7.52
C LEU A 113 -3.94 1.45 -6.75
N THR A 114 -3.21 2.54 -6.85
CA THR A 114 -3.54 3.84 -6.30
C THR A 114 -3.90 4.78 -7.46
N VAL A 115 -5.11 5.32 -7.46
CA VAL A 115 -5.57 6.27 -8.49
C VAL A 115 -5.42 7.68 -7.95
N VAL A 116 -4.76 8.55 -8.73
CA VAL A 116 -4.50 9.96 -8.38
C VAL A 116 -5.16 10.89 -9.38
N SER A 117 -5.42 12.14 -8.97
CA SER A 117 -5.93 13.17 -9.88
C SER A 117 -4.84 13.61 -10.85
N GLU A 118 -5.19 13.86 -12.11
CA GLU A 118 -4.26 14.48 -13.08
C GLU A 118 -3.85 15.90 -12.66
N ASP A 119 -4.69 16.58 -11.87
CA ASP A 119 -4.42 17.92 -11.34
C ASP A 119 -3.51 17.91 -10.11
N SER A 120 -3.08 16.72 -9.63
CA SER A 120 -2.12 16.62 -8.55
C SER A 120 -0.70 16.93 -9.08
N PRO A 121 0.11 17.75 -8.37
CA PRO A 121 1.47 18.02 -8.79
C PRO A 121 2.29 16.72 -8.72
N HIS A 122 2.47 16.07 -9.87
CA HIS A 122 3.24 14.84 -10.00
C HIS A 122 4.71 15.06 -9.60
N GLU A 123 5.13 14.56 -8.44
CA GLU A 123 6.55 14.43 -8.10
C GLU A 123 7.10 13.07 -8.57
N GLY A 124 6.97 12.77 -9.86
CA GLY A 124 7.62 11.64 -10.51
C GLY A 124 7.12 10.23 -10.10
N PRO A 125 7.65 9.17 -10.76
CA PRO A 125 7.19 7.79 -10.64
C PRO A 125 7.47 7.14 -9.27
N SER A 126 8.16 7.86 -8.37
CA SER A 126 8.42 7.42 -7.00
C SER A 126 7.77 8.30 -5.94
N SER A 127 6.96 9.30 -6.31
CA SER A 127 6.20 10.04 -5.29
C SER A 127 5.10 9.14 -4.73
N VAL A 128 5.10 9.09 -3.41
CA VAL A 128 4.04 8.46 -2.66
C VAL A 128 2.98 9.53 -2.46
N ASP A 129 2.02 9.58 -3.38
CA ASP A 129 0.81 10.36 -3.14
C ASP A 129 0.01 9.69 -2.01
N LEU A 130 -0.20 10.43 -0.92
CA LEU A 130 -0.95 10.01 0.26
C LEU A 130 -2.40 10.53 0.24
N GLN A 131 -2.81 11.27 -0.80
CA GLN A 131 -4.20 11.67 -1.03
C GLN A 131 -4.76 11.13 -2.35
N PRO A 132 -4.75 9.81 -2.55
CA PRO A 132 -5.31 9.25 -3.76
C PRO A 132 -6.84 9.39 -3.80
N ILE A 133 -7.36 9.47 -5.02
CA ILE A 133 -8.80 9.37 -5.30
C ILE A 133 -9.34 8.02 -4.81
N SER A 134 -8.58 6.95 -5.05
CA SER A 134 -8.92 5.60 -4.57
C SER A 134 -7.68 4.71 -4.45
N THR A 135 -7.78 3.66 -3.64
CA THR A 135 -6.79 2.58 -3.57
C THR A 135 -7.52 1.25 -3.61
N THR A 136 -7.04 0.35 -4.46
CA THR A 136 -7.74 -0.87 -4.85
C THR A 136 -6.79 -2.04 -4.88
N ILE A 137 -7.23 -3.22 -4.42
CA ILE A 137 -6.46 -4.46 -4.53
C ILE A 137 -6.89 -5.22 -5.78
N ILE A 138 -5.91 -5.60 -6.59
CA ILE A 138 -6.12 -6.36 -7.82
C ILE A 138 -5.57 -7.77 -7.64
N LEU A 139 -6.41 -8.77 -7.91
CA LEU A 139 -6.05 -10.19 -7.94
C LEU A 139 -6.58 -10.84 -9.22
N GLU A 140 -5.68 -11.44 -10.00
CA GLU A 140 -5.97 -12.11 -11.27
C GLU A 140 -6.79 -11.23 -12.25
N GLY A 141 -6.41 -9.96 -12.36
CA GLY A 141 -7.07 -8.96 -13.22
C GLY A 141 -8.46 -8.52 -12.73
N GLY A 142 -8.87 -8.91 -11.51
CA GLY A 142 -10.11 -8.48 -10.89
C GLY A 142 -9.86 -7.55 -9.71
N ILE A 143 -10.73 -6.55 -9.55
CA ILE A 143 -10.80 -5.71 -8.35
C ILE A 143 -11.40 -6.53 -7.21
N VAL A 144 -10.71 -6.54 -6.07
CA VAL A 144 -11.12 -7.28 -4.86
C VAL A 144 -11.61 -6.37 -3.75
N ILE A 145 -11.07 -5.15 -3.69
CA ILE A 145 -11.38 -4.10 -2.71
C ILE A 145 -11.37 -2.76 -3.45
#